data_AF-A0A0A9BGY2-F1
#
_entry.id   AF-A0A0A9BGY2-F1
#
_cell.length_a   1.000
_cell.length_b   1.000
_cell.length_c   1.000
_cell.angle_alpha   90.00
_cell.angle_beta   90.00
_cell.angle_gamma   90.00
#
_symmetry.space_group_name_H-M   'P 1'
#
loop_
_entity.id
_entity.type
_entity.pdbx_description
1 polymer ?
#
loop_
_entity_poly.entity_id
_entity_poly.type
_entity_poly.pdbx_seq_one_letter_code
_entity_poly.pdbx_strand_id
1 'polypeptide(L)'
;MYIWNYGTKLKYETEVKQKLSMDLLMQLGCNLGTVRAPGIGLLYNELVQGVPAIFGHFLTTLPAIHSMIIFVCIKWVPVPVVPQSERFLFRRVCPKNYHMFRCIARYGYKDVRKENPQAFEQLLIESLEKFIRQEAQERSLESDHNDDTDSEEGVASSSRVLVGPNGSIYSLGVPLLAESAGVDN
;
A
#
# COMPACT_ATOMS: atom_id res chain seq x y z
N MET A 1 -5.07 37.47 0.42
CA MET A 1 -4.32 36.21 0.65
C MET A 1 -4.41 35.64 2.08
N TYR A 2 -4.63 36.44 3.15
CA TYR A 2 -4.72 35.92 4.52
C TYR A 2 -5.88 34.95 4.79
N ILE A 3 -7.08 35.24 4.26
CA ILE A 3 -8.28 34.41 4.47
C ILE A 3 -8.10 33.01 3.87
N TRP A 4 -7.50 32.91 2.67
CA TRP A 4 -7.22 31.62 2.02
C TRP A 4 -6.24 30.79 2.83
N ASN A 5 -5.11 31.38 3.22
CA ASN A 5 -4.12 30.69 4.05
C ASN A 5 -4.73 30.22 5.39
N TYR A 6 -5.53 31.05 6.03
CA TYR A 6 -6.26 30.69 7.25
C TYR A 6 -7.21 29.50 7.01
N GLY A 7 -8.02 29.54 5.95
CA GLY A 7 -8.94 28.46 5.61
C GLY A 7 -8.23 27.14 5.30
N THR A 8 -7.17 27.17 4.49
CA THR A 8 -6.36 25.98 4.19
C THR A 8 -5.71 25.41 5.45
N LYS A 9 -5.14 26.28 6.30
CA LYS A 9 -4.54 25.85 7.57
C LYS A 9 -5.57 25.21 8.49
N LEU A 10 -6.73 25.85 8.67
CA LEU A 10 -7.80 25.35 9.54
C LEU A 10 -8.37 24.01 9.04
N LYS A 11 -8.56 23.88 7.72
CA LYS A 11 -8.96 22.61 7.08
C LYS A 11 -7.95 21.50 7.40
N TYR A 12 -6.66 21.75 7.15
CA TYR A 12 -5.60 20.77 7.40
C TYR A 12 -5.54 20.36 8.87
N GLU A 13 -5.59 21.32 9.80
CA GLU A 13 -5.60 21.04 11.24
C GLU A 13 -6.81 20.19 11.64
N THR A 14 -7.97 20.44 11.03
CA THR A 14 -9.18 19.65 11.26
C THR A 14 -9.02 18.24 10.71
N GLU A 15 -8.49 18.07 9.50
CA GLU A 15 -8.21 16.74 8.91
C GLU A 15 -7.21 15.94 9.75
N VAL A 16 -6.19 16.59 10.31
CA VAL A 16 -5.23 15.94 11.22
C VAL A 16 -5.89 15.50 12.52
N LYS A 17 -6.77 16.34 13.09
CA LYS A 17 -7.52 16.03 14.34
C LYS A 17 -8.55 14.93 14.14
N GLN A 18 -9.22 14.91 12.98
CA GLN A 18 -10.32 14.00 12.66
C GLN A 18 -9.88 12.82 11.79
N LYS A 19 -8.57 12.61 11.60
CA LYS A 19 -8.06 11.46 10.85
C LYS A 19 -8.62 10.15 11.43
N LEU A 20 -8.89 9.20 10.56
CA LEU A 20 -9.40 7.90 10.95
C LEU A 20 -8.39 7.17 11.84
N SER A 21 -8.85 6.59 12.95
CA SER A 21 -7.99 5.83 13.86
C SER A 21 -7.45 4.58 13.17
N MET A 22 -6.17 4.29 13.39
CA MET A 22 -5.56 3.04 12.91
C MET A 22 -6.14 1.83 13.65
N ASP A 23 -6.49 1.98 14.93
CA ASP A 23 -7.08 0.90 15.72
C ASP A 23 -8.45 0.50 15.18
N LEU A 24 -9.24 1.48 14.73
CA LEU A 24 -10.53 1.23 14.09
C LEU A 24 -10.36 0.44 12.78
N LEU A 25 -9.38 0.81 11.95
CA LEU A 25 -9.07 0.05 10.74
C LEU A 25 -8.68 -1.39 11.06
N MET A 26 -7.92 -1.58 12.14
CA MET A 26 -7.47 -2.91 12.56
C MET A 26 -8.61 -3.78 13.08
N GLN A 27 -9.59 -3.18 13.76
CA GLN A 27 -10.80 -3.87 14.20
C GLN A 27 -11.70 -4.31 13.03
N LEU A 28 -11.70 -3.57 11.92
CA LEU A 28 -12.47 -3.91 10.71
C LEU A 28 -11.86 -5.05 9.89
N GLY A 29 -10.62 -5.46 10.18
CA GLY A 29 -9.92 -6.52 9.44
C GLY A 29 -9.44 -6.08 8.06
N CYS A 30 -8.70 -6.96 7.36
CA CYS A 30 -8.08 -6.65 6.06
C CYS A 30 -9.08 -6.27 4.95
N ASN A 31 -10.34 -6.71 5.08
CA ASN A 31 -11.43 -6.36 4.17
C ASN A 31 -12.15 -5.05 4.56
N LEU A 32 -11.75 -4.42 5.67
CA LEU A 32 -12.30 -3.15 6.15
C LEU A 32 -13.82 -3.17 6.34
N GLY A 33 -14.39 -4.33 6.67
CA GLY A 33 -15.83 -4.53 6.79
C GLY A 33 -16.62 -4.43 5.47
N THR A 34 -15.97 -4.51 4.31
CA THR A 34 -16.61 -4.35 2.98
C THR A 34 -16.11 -5.41 1.98
N VAL A 35 -16.73 -5.49 0.80
CA VAL A 35 -16.27 -6.35 -0.30
C VAL A 35 -15.08 -5.68 -1.01
N ARG A 36 -14.04 -6.46 -1.36
CA ARG A 36 -12.87 -5.97 -2.11
C ARG A 36 -13.04 -6.26 -3.61
N ALA A 37 -13.37 -5.23 -4.39
CA ALA A 37 -13.40 -5.30 -5.84
C ALA A 37 -11.98 -5.23 -6.43
N PRO A 38 -11.63 -6.01 -7.46
CA PRO A 38 -10.31 -5.91 -8.10
C PRO A 38 -10.00 -4.49 -8.59
N GLY A 39 -8.77 -4.02 -8.38
CA GLY A 39 -8.26 -2.76 -8.92
C GLY A 39 -7.57 -1.88 -7.88
N ILE A 40 -7.18 -0.68 -8.32
CA ILE A 40 -6.49 0.31 -7.50
C ILE A 40 -7.41 1.52 -7.29
N GLY A 41 -7.75 1.81 -6.03
CA GLY A 41 -8.49 3.00 -5.63
C GLY A 41 -7.54 4.12 -5.20
N LEU A 42 -7.60 5.26 -5.86
CA LEU A 42 -6.84 6.45 -5.49
C LEU A 42 -7.70 7.38 -4.63
N LEU A 43 -7.20 7.76 -3.45
CA LEU A 43 -7.83 8.74 -2.58
C LEU A 43 -6.93 9.96 -2.40
N TYR A 44 -7.28 11.06 -3.03
CA TYR A 44 -6.54 12.31 -2.91
C TYR A 44 -6.82 13.01 -1.59
N ASN A 45 -5.77 13.39 -0.86
CA ASN A 45 -5.87 14.16 0.38
C ASN A 45 -4.67 15.10 0.58
N GLU A 46 -4.75 15.95 1.61
CA GLU A 46 -3.63 16.83 1.99
C GLU A 46 -2.81 16.27 3.17
N LEU A 47 -3.25 15.14 3.72
CA LEU A 47 -2.76 14.52 4.94
C LEU A 47 -1.48 13.70 4.69
N VAL A 48 -0.35 14.18 5.21
CA VAL A 48 0.96 13.52 5.08
C VAL A 48 1.03 12.23 5.91
N GLN A 49 0.29 12.15 7.02
CA GLN A 49 0.30 11.00 7.92
C GLN A 49 -1.09 10.68 8.48
N GLY A 50 -1.46 9.40 8.46
CA GLY A 50 -2.78 8.91 8.87
C GLY A 50 -3.76 8.73 7.71
N VAL A 51 -4.93 8.19 8.00
CA VAL A 51 -5.98 7.93 7.01
C VAL A 51 -7.00 9.06 7.07
N PRO A 52 -7.40 9.67 5.94
CA PRO A 52 -8.31 10.81 5.96
C PRO A 52 -9.70 10.38 6.44
N ALA A 53 -10.38 11.24 7.19
CA ALA A 53 -11.70 10.98 7.79
C ALA A 53 -12.75 10.52 6.75
N ILE A 54 -12.72 11.12 5.56
CA ILE A 54 -13.65 10.80 4.46
C ILE A 54 -13.59 9.32 4.04
N PHE A 55 -12.47 8.64 4.29
CA PHE A 55 -12.37 7.22 4.01
C PHE A 55 -13.36 6.40 4.85
N GLY A 56 -13.60 6.79 6.11
CA GLY A 56 -14.61 6.15 6.95
C GLY A 56 -16.01 6.27 6.34
N HIS A 57 -16.33 7.42 5.74
CA HIS A 57 -17.60 7.60 5.04
C HIS A 57 -17.73 6.64 3.85
N PHE A 58 -16.66 6.48 3.06
CA PHE A 58 -16.65 5.52 1.95
C PHE A 58 -16.86 4.07 2.41
N LEU A 59 -16.25 3.66 3.52
CA LEU A 59 -16.48 2.32 4.09
C LEU A 59 -17.95 2.10 4.49
N THR A 60 -18.64 3.14 4.96
CA THR A 60 -20.04 3.02 5.39
C THR A 60 -21.06 3.15 4.25
N THR A 61 -20.70 3.83 3.16
CA THR A 61 -21.64 4.21 2.09
C THR A 61 -21.50 3.35 0.85
N LEU A 62 -20.30 2.85 0.55
CA LEU A 62 -20.06 2.03 -0.63
C LEU A 62 -20.12 0.53 -0.29
N PRO A 63 -20.79 -0.28 -1.11
CA PRO A 63 -20.89 -1.73 -0.87
C PRO A 63 -19.57 -2.48 -1.10
N ALA A 64 -18.66 -1.89 -1.87
CA ALA A 64 -17.35 -2.45 -2.18
C ALA A 64 -16.29 -1.35 -2.32
N ILE A 65 -15.05 -1.69 -1.98
CA ILE A 65 -13.86 -0.86 -2.16
C ILE A 65 -12.81 -1.61 -2.98
N HIS A 66 -11.87 -0.89 -3.58
CA HIS A 66 -10.81 -1.53 -4.37
C HIS A 66 -9.87 -2.40 -3.54
N SER A 67 -9.33 -3.44 -4.18
CA SER A 67 -8.42 -4.42 -3.58
C SER A 67 -7.08 -3.84 -3.17
N MET A 68 -6.69 -2.70 -3.75
CA MET A 68 -5.56 -1.89 -3.33
C MET A 68 -5.99 -0.43 -3.20
N ILE A 69 -5.57 0.24 -2.13
CA ILE A 69 -5.95 1.62 -1.85
C ILE A 69 -4.69 2.47 -1.68
N ILE A 70 -4.62 3.58 -2.41
CA ILE A 70 -3.50 4.51 -2.35
C ILE A 70 -4.02 5.89 -1.93
N PHE A 71 -3.62 6.34 -0.75
CA PHE A 71 -3.82 7.72 -0.30
C PHE A 71 -2.77 8.61 -0.96
N VAL A 72 -3.17 9.42 -1.94
CA VAL A 72 -2.28 10.29 -2.73
C VAL A 72 -2.29 11.69 -2.15
N CYS A 73 -1.11 12.19 -1.75
CA CYS A 73 -0.93 13.54 -1.26
C CYS A 73 0.03 14.31 -2.15
N ILE A 74 -0.47 15.34 -2.83
CA ILE A 74 0.34 16.18 -3.71
C ILE A 74 0.98 17.31 -2.87
N LYS A 75 2.30 17.44 -2.95
CA LYS A 75 3.07 18.48 -2.25
C LYS A 75 3.94 19.26 -3.23
N TRP A 76 3.77 20.58 -3.22
CA TRP A 76 4.63 21.50 -3.95
C TRP A 76 5.85 21.84 -3.11
N VAL A 77 7.04 21.65 -3.67
CA VAL A 77 8.33 21.93 -3.03
C VAL A 77 9.02 23.12 -3.70
N PRO A 78 9.82 23.90 -2.96
CA PRO A 78 10.44 25.13 -3.46
C PRO A 78 11.68 24.85 -4.34
N VAL A 79 11.56 23.96 -5.32
CA VAL A 79 12.61 23.62 -6.29
C VAL A 79 12.04 23.70 -7.71
N PRO A 80 12.86 23.95 -8.75
CA PRO A 80 12.34 24.11 -10.11
C PRO A 80 11.65 22.85 -10.62
N VAL A 81 12.32 21.71 -10.57
CA VAL A 81 11.85 20.42 -11.10
C VAL A 81 12.23 19.36 -10.08
N VAL A 82 11.29 18.49 -9.70
CA VAL A 82 11.60 17.35 -8.82
C VAL A 82 12.06 16.17 -9.68
N PRO A 83 13.21 15.54 -9.37
CA PRO A 83 13.66 14.34 -10.06
C PRO A 83 12.63 13.22 -10.00
N GLN A 84 12.48 12.43 -11.07
CA GLN A 84 11.49 11.35 -11.13
C GLN A 84 11.66 10.32 -10.01
N SER A 85 12.91 10.00 -9.64
CA SER A 85 13.24 9.07 -8.55
C SER A 85 12.75 9.53 -7.17
N GLU A 86 12.52 10.83 -6.97
CA GLU A 86 12.06 11.42 -5.71
C GLU A 86 10.60 11.93 -5.78
N ARG A 87 9.95 11.76 -6.93
CA ARG A 87 8.62 12.31 -7.19
C ARG A 87 7.56 11.57 -6.39
N PHE A 88 7.61 10.24 -6.37
CA PHE A 88 6.62 9.42 -5.69
C PHE A 88 7.24 8.72 -4.49
N LEU A 89 6.84 9.13 -3.29
CA LEU A 89 7.31 8.54 -2.05
C LEU A 89 6.22 7.64 -1.47
N PHE A 90 6.43 6.34 -1.55
CA PHE A 90 5.50 5.34 -1.03
C PHE A 90 5.82 4.94 0.41
N ARG A 91 4.76 4.75 1.20
CA ARG A 91 4.80 4.12 2.52
C ARG A 91 3.59 3.23 2.69
N ARG A 92 3.75 2.13 3.43
CA ARG A 92 2.64 1.25 3.77
C ARG A 92 1.74 1.87 4.84
N VAL A 93 0.44 1.64 4.72
CA VAL A 93 -0.57 1.95 5.72
C VAL A 93 -1.17 0.63 6.18
N CYS A 94 -1.33 0.43 7.49
CA CYS A 94 -1.74 -0.85 8.08
C CYS A 94 -0.75 -2.01 7.77
N PRO A 95 -0.97 -3.21 8.31
CA PRO A 95 -0.20 -4.40 7.94
C PRO A 95 -0.38 -4.80 6.46
N LYS A 96 0.51 -5.67 5.95
CA LYS A 96 0.63 -6.00 4.52
C LYS A 96 -0.68 -6.49 3.87
N ASN A 97 -1.45 -7.30 4.60
CA ASN A 97 -2.70 -7.89 4.13
C ASN A 97 -3.83 -6.87 3.86
N TYR A 98 -3.68 -5.61 4.26
CA TYR A 98 -4.65 -4.55 3.95
C TYR A 98 -4.47 -3.95 2.55
N HIS A 99 -3.29 -4.12 1.93
CA HIS A 99 -2.94 -3.52 0.63
C HIS A 99 -3.26 -2.01 0.56
N MET A 100 -3.01 -1.30 1.67
CA MET A 100 -3.18 0.14 1.77
C MET A 100 -1.82 0.82 1.75
N PHE A 101 -1.69 1.87 0.94
CA PHE A 101 -0.47 2.61 0.74
C PHE A 101 -0.75 4.10 0.84
N ARG A 102 0.29 4.86 1.18
CA ARG A 102 0.31 6.30 1.01
C ARG A 102 1.36 6.62 -0.04
N CYS A 103 1.03 7.53 -0.93
CA CYS A 103 1.95 8.12 -1.88
C CYS A 103 2.01 9.64 -1.65
N ILE A 104 3.22 10.18 -1.44
CA ILE A 104 3.44 11.62 -1.51
C ILE A 104 4.03 11.93 -2.88
N ALA A 105 3.27 12.66 -3.70
CA ALA A 105 3.69 13.12 -5.02
C ALA A 105 4.27 14.53 -4.91
N ARG A 106 5.57 14.68 -5.11
CA ARG A 106 6.31 15.95 -4.98
C ARG A 106 6.47 16.63 -6.33
N TYR A 107 6.12 17.92 -6.40
CA TYR A 107 6.25 18.72 -7.60
C TYR A 107 6.97 20.04 -7.34
N GLY A 108 7.85 20.42 -8.26
CA GLY A 108 8.54 21.71 -8.30
C GLY A 108 7.72 22.77 -9.02
N TYR A 109 8.14 24.02 -8.92
CA TYR A 109 7.38 25.14 -9.50
C TYR A 109 7.44 25.23 -11.04
N LYS A 110 8.40 24.55 -11.69
CA LYS A 110 8.49 24.38 -13.15
C LYS A 110 8.05 22.99 -13.62
N ASP A 111 7.66 22.08 -12.72
CA ASP A 111 7.09 20.81 -13.16
C ASP A 111 5.80 21.09 -13.94
N VAL A 112 5.73 20.55 -15.16
CA VAL A 112 4.68 20.89 -16.12
C VAL A 112 3.33 20.44 -15.57
N ARG A 113 2.41 21.39 -15.39
CA ARG A 113 1.03 21.11 -14.90
C ARG A 113 0.16 20.26 -15.84
N LYS A 114 0.71 19.90 -17.01
CA LYS A 114 0.09 19.07 -18.05
C LYS A 114 0.83 17.73 -18.17
N GLU A 115 1.08 17.05 -17.05
CA GLU A 115 1.41 15.64 -17.16
C GLU A 115 0.22 14.92 -17.82
N ASN A 116 0.48 14.18 -18.90
CA ASN A 116 -0.54 13.31 -19.48
C ASN A 116 -1.05 12.39 -18.37
N PRO A 117 -2.37 12.28 -18.14
CA PRO A 117 -2.91 11.43 -17.07
C PRO A 117 -2.35 10.00 -17.08
N GLN A 118 -2.12 9.47 -18.29
CA GLN A 118 -1.52 8.16 -18.52
C GLN A 118 -0.07 8.07 -18.03
N ALA A 119 0.73 9.14 -18.22
CA ALA A 119 2.10 9.17 -17.75
C ALA A 119 2.18 9.23 -16.23
N PHE A 120 1.29 9.98 -15.59
CA PHE A 120 1.17 9.99 -14.12
C PHE A 120 0.84 8.60 -13.58
N GLU A 121 -0.16 7.94 -14.16
CA GLU A 121 -0.58 6.60 -13.76
C GLU A 121 0.55 5.59 -13.89
N GLN A 122 1.26 5.58 -15.03
CA GLN A 122 2.40 4.70 -15.27
C GLN A 122 3.50 4.89 -14.22
N LEU A 123 3.91 6.14 -13.97
CA LEU A 123 4.95 6.43 -12.98
C LEU A 123 4.52 6.07 -11.55
N LEU A 124 3.24 6.27 -11.21
CA LEU A 124 2.69 5.90 -9.92
C LEU A 124 2.76 4.38 -9.71
N ILE A 125 2.33 3.61 -10.71
CA ILE A 125 2.32 2.14 -10.67
C ILE A 125 3.76 1.60 -10.62
N GLU A 126 4.66 2.11 -11.46
CA GLU A 126 6.07 1.70 -11.47
C GLU A 126 6.73 1.96 -10.11
N SER A 127 6.50 3.15 -9.53
CA SER A 127 7.03 3.53 -8.23
C SER A 127 6.46 2.66 -7.09
N LEU A 128 5.17 2.31 -7.17
CA LEU A 128 4.53 1.40 -6.23
C LEU A 128 5.12 -0.02 -6.33
N GLU A 129 5.28 -0.53 -7.55
CA GLU A 129 5.84 -1.85 -7.79
C GLU A 129 7.27 -1.93 -7.24
N LYS A 130 8.09 -0.91 -7.52
CA LYS A 130 9.44 -0.79 -6.97
C LYS A 130 9.42 -0.82 -5.44
N PHE A 131 8.51 -0.08 -4.81
CA PHE A 131 8.34 -0.08 -3.35
C PHE A 131 7.99 -1.47 -2.81
N ILE A 132 7.03 -2.17 -3.42
CA ILE A 132 6.61 -3.51 -2.98
C ILE A 132 7.76 -4.53 -3.14
N ARG A 133 8.50 -4.47 -4.26
CA ARG A 133 9.66 -5.35 -4.49
C ARG A 133 10.77 -5.10 -3.47
N GLN A 134 11.09 -3.84 -3.18
CA GLN A 134 12.08 -3.47 -2.18
C GLN A 134 11.66 -3.94 -0.77
N GLU A 135 10.39 -3.71 -0.38
CA GLU A 135 9.85 -4.16 0.92
C GLU A 135 9.79 -5.70 1.04
N ALA A 136 9.80 -6.44 -0.06
CA ALA A 136 9.92 -7.89 -0.05
C ALA A 136 11.37 -8.34 0.15
N GLN A 137 12.32 -7.68 -0.53
CA GLN A 137 13.76 -7.96 -0.42
C GLN A 137 14.31 -7.62 0.98
N GLU A 138 13.92 -6.48 1.56
CA GLU A 138 14.35 -6.10 2.91
C GLU A 138 13.94 -7.16 3.95
N ARG A 139 12.77 -7.78 3.78
CA ARG A 139 12.30 -8.84 4.68
C ARG A 139 13.00 -10.16 4.53
N SER A 140 13.37 -10.56 3.30
CA SER A 140 14.15 -11.79 3.13
C SER A 140 15.52 -11.67 3.79
N LEU A 141 16.13 -10.48 3.75
CA LEU A 141 17.39 -10.23 4.42
C LEU A 141 17.26 -10.22 5.96
N GLU A 142 16.15 -9.69 6.49
CA GLU A 142 15.85 -9.74 7.93
C GLU A 142 15.61 -11.16 8.45
N SER A 143 15.05 -12.07 7.64
CA SER A 143 14.88 -13.47 8.03
C SER A 143 16.18 -14.26 8.06
N ASP A 144 17.11 -13.97 7.15
CA ASP A 144 18.38 -14.68 7.04
C ASP A 144 19.34 -14.38 8.21
N HIS A 145 19.14 -13.26 8.93
CA HIS A 145 20.03 -12.84 10.02
C HIS A 145 19.66 -13.40 11.40
N ASN A 146 18.60 -14.21 11.50
CA ASN A 146 18.16 -14.84 12.76
C ASN A 146 18.56 -16.33 12.90
N ASP A 147 19.30 -16.89 11.93
CA ASP A 147 19.74 -18.29 11.97
C ASP A 147 21.17 -18.50 12.55
N ASP A 148 21.86 -17.42 12.93
CA ASP A 148 23.22 -17.46 13.49
C ASP A 148 23.26 -17.25 15.03
N THR A 149 22.41 -17.98 15.76
CA THR A 149 22.64 -18.19 17.21
C THR A 149 22.77 -19.67 17.50
N ASP A 150 24.01 -20.09 17.77
CA ASP A 150 24.45 -21.42 18.14
C ASP A 150 23.49 -22.12 19.13
N SER A 151 22.93 -23.23 18.69
CA SER A 151 22.58 -24.37 19.54
C SER A 151 22.64 -25.61 18.68
N GLU A 152 23.79 -26.28 18.72
CA GLU A 152 23.90 -27.67 18.27
C GLU A 152 22.90 -28.51 19.09
N GLU A 153 21.91 -29.09 18.40
CA GLU A 153 21.43 -30.47 18.53
C GLU A 153 19.99 -30.62 17.96
N GLY A 154 19.83 -31.51 16.98
CA GLY A 154 18.60 -32.31 16.85
C GLY A 154 17.48 -31.85 15.91
N VAL A 155 17.54 -32.31 14.65
CA VAL A 155 16.43 -32.88 13.83
C VAL A 155 15.08 -32.11 13.77
N ALA A 156 14.82 -31.46 12.63
CA ALA A 156 13.72 -31.74 11.69
C ALA A 156 13.34 -30.47 10.90
N SER A 157 13.75 -30.43 9.62
CA SER A 157 13.17 -29.54 8.62
C SER A 157 11.67 -29.87 8.47
N SER A 158 10.81 -29.09 9.10
CA SER A 158 9.36 -29.28 9.02
C SER A 158 8.80 -28.54 7.80
N SER A 159 8.94 -29.18 6.63
CA SER A 159 8.04 -28.94 5.50
C SER A 159 6.61 -29.20 5.98
N ARG A 160 5.80 -28.14 6.14
CA ARG A 160 4.40 -28.25 6.54
C ARG A 160 3.57 -28.70 5.34
N VAL A 161 3.46 -30.01 5.21
CA VAL A 161 2.62 -30.70 4.24
C VAL A 161 1.25 -30.99 4.89
N LEU A 162 0.16 -30.58 4.24
CA LEU A 162 -1.20 -30.89 4.67
C LEU A 162 -1.78 -31.99 3.78
N VAL A 163 -2.43 -32.99 4.39
CA VAL A 163 -3.13 -34.06 3.67
C VAL A 163 -4.64 -33.81 3.73
N GLY A 164 -5.27 -33.64 2.57
CA GLY A 164 -6.71 -33.48 2.44
C GLY A 164 -7.47 -34.79 2.72
N PRO A 165 -8.78 -34.71 3.02
CA PRO A 165 -9.61 -35.88 3.33
C PRO A 165 -9.81 -36.86 2.15
N ASN A 166 -9.40 -36.45 0.94
CA ASN A 166 -9.32 -37.26 -0.29
C ASN A 166 -7.90 -37.81 -0.55
N GLY A 167 -6.96 -37.64 0.38
CA GLY A 167 -5.58 -38.10 0.27
C GLY A 167 -4.64 -37.20 -0.54
N SER A 168 -5.09 -36.02 -0.98
CA SER A 168 -4.22 -35.08 -1.69
C SER A 168 -3.24 -34.38 -0.75
N ILE A 169 -2.02 -34.16 -1.23
CA ILE A 169 -0.89 -33.63 -0.45
C ILE A 169 -0.60 -32.20 -0.90
N TYR A 170 -0.69 -31.22 0.00
CA TYR A 170 -0.43 -29.80 -0.27
C TYR A 170 0.81 -29.31 0.48
N SER A 171 1.74 -28.69 -0.25
CA SER A 171 2.90 -27.99 0.34
C SER A 171 2.62 -26.49 0.40
N LEU A 172 2.71 -25.89 1.59
CA LEU A 172 2.40 -24.48 1.84
C LEU A 172 3.47 -23.49 1.33
N GLY A 173 4.50 -23.98 0.61
CA GLY A 173 5.64 -23.19 0.14
C GLY A 173 5.49 -22.55 -1.25
N VAL A 174 4.35 -22.68 -1.93
CA VAL A 174 4.17 -22.18 -3.32
C VAL A 174 3.07 -21.11 -3.37
N PRO A 175 3.33 -19.91 -3.95
CA PRO A 175 2.30 -18.91 -4.19
C PRO A 175 1.20 -19.44 -5.12
N LEU A 176 -0.07 -19.16 -4.80
CA LEU A 176 -1.31 -19.57 -5.48
C LEU A 176 -1.50 -18.99 -6.91
N LEU A 177 -0.44 -18.84 -7.70
CA LEU A 177 -0.48 -18.39 -9.10
C LEU A 177 0.52 -19.17 -9.96
N ALA A 178 0.41 -20.49 -9.97
CA ALA A 178 1.09 -21.32 -10.95
C ALA A 178 0.15 -22.43 -11.43
N GLU A 179 -0.93 -22.05 -12.14
CA GLU A 179 -1.62 -23.00 -13.02
C GLU A 179 -2.40 -22.25 -14.09
N SER A 180 -1.74 -22.05 -15.24
CA SER A 180 -2.38 -22.05 -16.55
C SER A 180 -1.30 -22.16 -17.63
N ALA A 181 -0.83 -23.37 -17.88
CA ALA A 181 -0.27 -23.72 -19.18
C ALA A 181 -1.07 -24.93 -19.66
N GLY A 182 -1.98 -24.66 -20.58
CA GLY A 182 -2.81 -25.67 -21.23
C GLY A 182 -1.95 -26.71 -21.93
N VAL A 183 -2.36 -27.96 -21.77
CA VAL A 183 -1.99 -29.06 -22.65
C VAL A 183 -2.88 -28.93 -23.87
N ASP A 184 -2.33 -28.41 -24.97
CA ASP A 184 -2.91 -28.59 -26.29
C ASP A 184 -2.45 -29.94 -26.83
N ASN A 185 -3.42 -30.73 -27.27
CA ASN A 185 -3.26 -31.99 -28.01
C ASN A 185 -3.60 -31.71 -29.48
#